data_AF-A0A1C5DJV4-F1
#
_entry.id   AF-A0A1C5DJV4-F1
#
_cell.length_a   1.000
_cell.length_b   1.000
_cell.length_c   1.000
_cell.angle_alpha   90.00
_cell.angle_beta   90.00
_cell.angle_gamma   90.00
#
_symmetry.space_group_name_H-M   'P 1'
#
loop_
_entity.id
_entity.type
_entity.pdbx_description
1 polymer ?
#
loop_
_entity_poly.entity_id
_entity_poly.type
_entity_poly.pdbx_seq_one_letter_code
_entity_poly.pdbx_strand_id
1 'polypeptide(L)' 'MNRCQFVEDHQRRYGVKRLCRILGIARSSFYH' A
#
# COMPACT_ATOMS: atom_id res chain seq x y z
N MET A 1 -10.16 9.92 -2.13
CA MET A 1 -8.96 9.29 -2.74
C MET A 1 -8.14 8.64 -1.63
N ASN A 2 -8.42 7.38 -1.31
CA ASN A 2 -7.80 6.71 -0.17
C ASN A 2 -6.39 6.22 -0.54
N ARG A 3 -5.38 6.60 0.26
CA ARG A 3 -3.98 6.19 0.04
C ARG A 3 -3.81 4.67 0.05
N CYS A 4 -4.66 3.94 0.77
CA CYS A 4 -4.67 2.48 0.79
C CYS A 4 -5.18 1.86 -0.52
N GLN A 5 -6.18 2.47 -1.18
CA GLN A 5 -6.70 1.95 -2.47
C GLN A 5 -5.65 1.99 -3.57
N PHE A 6 -4.81 3.03 -3.60
CA PHE A 6 -3.70 3.09 -4.55
C PHE A 6 -2.73 1.92 -4.36
N VAL A 7 -2.43 1.57 -3.11
CA VAL A 7 -1.60 0.41 -2.81
C VAL A 7 -2.33 -0.88 -3.17
N GLU A 8 -3.63 -1.00 -2.91
CA GLU A 8 -4.39 -2.20 -3.26
C GLU A 8 -4.47 -2.48 -4.76
N ASP A 9 -4.55 -1.43 -5.57
CA ASP A 9 -4.55 -1.53 -7.03
C ASP A 9 -3.14 -1.88 -7.56
N HIS A 10 -2.10 -1.27 -6.97
CA HIS A 10 -0.74 -1.39 -7.46
C HIS A 10 0.08 -2.51 -6.78
N GLN A 11 -0.41 -3.12 -5.68
CA GLN A 11 0.34 -4.12 -4.91
C GLN A 11 0.68 -5.38 -5.71
N ARG A 12 -0.19 -5.78 -6.65
CA ARG A 12 0.06 -6.94 -7.52
C ARG A 12 1.25 -6.75 -8.44
N ARG A 13 1.53 -5.50 -8.83
CA ARG A 13 2.57 -5.18 -9.82
C ARG A 13 3.88 -4.70 -9.19
N TYR A 14 3.81 -3.96 -8.07
CA TYR A 14 4.98 -3.32 -7.46
C TYR A 14 5.27 -3.79 -6.02
N GLY A 15 4.39 -4.58 -5.42
CA GLY A 15 4.52 -5.09 -4.06
C GLY A 15 4.19 -4.05 -2.97
N VAL A 16 3.40 -4.48 -1.97
CA VAL A 16 2.92 -3.63 -0.86
C VAL A 16 4.08 -2.96 -0.10
N LYS A 17 5.21 -3.65 0.11
CA LYS A 17 6.36 -3.12 0.87
C LYS A 17 6.92 -1.83 0.27
N ARG A 18 7.08 -1.78 -1.06
CA ARG A 18 7.63 -0.61 -1.75
C ARG A 18 6.65 0.54 -1.73
N LEU A 19 5.38 0.24 -2.01
CA LEU A 19 4.30 1.23 -2.03
C LEU A 19 4.06 1.85 -0.65
N CYS A 20 4.00 1.04 0.42
CA CYS A 20 3.93 1.53 1.81
C CYS A 20 5.08 2.49 2.14
N ARG A 21 6.30 2.20 1.69
CA ARG A 21 7.48 3.05 1.97
C ARG A 21 7.45 4.37 1.22
N ILE A 22 6.94 4.39 -0.01
CA ILE A 22 6.81 5.62 -0.82
C ILE A 22 5.65 6.49 -0.31
N LEU A 23 4.54 5.88 0.08
CA LEU A 23 3.34 6.59 0.52
C LEU A 23 3.31 6.90 2.03
N GLY A 24 4.27 6.38 2.80
CA GLY A 24 4.31 6.53 4.25
C GLY A 24 3.15 5.85 4.97
N ILE A 25 2.62 4.75 4.40
CA ILE A 25 1.50 4.01 5.00
C ILE A 25 2.06 2.90 5.88
N ALA A 26 1.45 2.70 7.05
CA ALA A 26 1.79 1.59 7.93
C ALA A 26 1.31 0.26 7.34
N ARG A 27 2.19 -0.74 7.26
CA ARG A 27 1.83 -2.09 6.77
C ARG A 27 0.72 -2.74 7.59
N SER A 28 0.60 -2.40 8.87
CA SER A 28 -0.49 -2.85 9.75
C SER A 28 -1.87 -2.44 9.24
N SER A 29 -1.96 -1.38 8.44
CA SER A 29 -3.21 -0.94 7.83
C SER A 29 -3.73 -1.86 6.72
N PHE A 30 -2.96 -2.88 6.30
CA PHE A 30 -3.32 -3.86 5.27
C PHE A 30 -3.62 -5.27 5.81
N TYR A 31 -3.40 -5.55 7.10
CA TYR A 31 -3.54 -6.90 7.69
C TYR A 31 -4.66 -6.99 8.73
N HIS A 32 -5.80 -6.36 8.46
CA HIS A 32 -7.03 -6.49 9.24
C HIS A 32 -8.15 -6.99 8.33
#